data_AF-A0A2V9QPE3-F1
#
_entry.id   AF-A0A2V9QPE3-F1
#
_cell.length_a   1.000
_cell.length_b   1.000
_cell.length_c   1.000
_cell.angle_alpha   90.00
_cell.angle_beta   90.00
_cell.angle_gamma   90.00
#
_symmetry.space_group_name_H-M   'P 1'
#
loop_
_entity.id
_entity.type
_entity.pdbx_description
1 polymer ?
#
loop_
_entity_poly.entity_id
_entity_poly.type
_entity_poly.pdbx_seq_one_letter_code
_entity_poly.pdbx_strand_id
1 'polypeptide(L)'
;MICRMKRLRVVVSLITQDNDFQVEQAAAAEDAARKLGVDVEILYADSDSIQQSQQVLSFVKAKPESRPDGIILEPVGGPALPQVARAAVAENIAWVVLNRDIGYVKELRNKFSAPFFL
;
A
#
# COMPACT_ATOMS: atom_id res chain seq x y z
N MET A 1 -1.93 -33.29 3.18
CA MET A 1 -2.88 -32.18 3.36
C MET A 1 -2.24 -30.95 2.73
N ILE A 2 -2.70 -30.52 1.55
CA ILE A 2 -2.16 -29.32 0.88
C ILE A 2 -2.93 -28.14 1.45
N CYS A 3 -2.27 -27.28 2.23
CA CYS A 3 -2.88 -26.05 2.71
C CYS A 3 -3.07 -25.13 1.49
N ARG A 4 -4.32 -24.86 1.11
CA ARG A 4 -4.63 -23.96 -0.01
C ARG A 4 -4.27 -22.55 0.46
N MET A 5 -3.15 -22.00 -0.02
CA MET A 5 -2.79 -20.62 0.34
C MET A 5 -3.87 -19.68 -0.17
N LYS A 6 -4.31 -18.77 0.70
CA LYS A 6 -5.25 -17.73 0.29
C LYS A 6 -4.63 -16.90 -0.83
N ARG A 7 -5.47 -16.40 -1.75
CA ARG A 7 -5.04 -15.39 -2.71
C ARG A 7 -4.78 -14.10 -1.94
N LEU A 8 -3.57 -13.56 -2.04
CA LEU A 8 -3.23 -12.30 -1.36
C LEU A 8 -3.95 -11.14 -2.05
N ARG A 9 -4.33 -10.12 -1.29
CA ARG A 9 -4.86 -8.86 -1.84
C ARG A 9 -3.94 -7.69 -1.51
N VAL A 10 -3.55 -6.92 -2.53
CA VAL A 10 -2.66 -5.77 -2.40
C VAL A 10 -3.35 -4.52 -2.95
N VAL A 11 -3.20 -3.41 -2.26
CA VAL A 11 -3.62 -2.09 -2.75
C VAL A 11 -2.37 -1.32 -3.17
N VAL A 12 -2.41 -0.70 -4.36
CA VAL A 12 -1.35 0.18 -4.86
C VAL A 12 -1.93 1.59 -5.00
N SER A 13 -1.44 2.51 -4.18
CA SER A 13 -1.88 3.91 -4.14
C SER A 13 -0.84 4.79 -4.82
N LEU A 14 -1.21 5.34 -5.97
CA LEU A 14 -0.37 6.18 -6.84
C LEU A 14 -0.81 7.64 -6.79
N ILE A 15 0.03 8.52 -7.34
CA ILE A 15 -0.16 9.97 -7.23
C ILE A 15 -1.32 10.43 -8.13
N THR A 16 -1.25 10.15 -9.42
CA THR A 16 -2.23 10.57 -10.45
C THR A 16 -2.12 9.67 -11.67
N GLN A 17 -3.19 9.57 -12.46
CA GLN A 17 -3.19 8.88 -13.75
C GLN A 17 -2.79 9.80 -14.91
N ASP A 18 -2.64 11.11 -14.67
CA ASP A 18 -2.30 12.11 -15.69
C ASP A 18 -0.79 12.19 -15.99
N ASN A 19 -0.05 11.15 -15.62
CA ASN A 19 1.40 11.05 -15.81
C ASN A 19 1.74 9.65 -16.28
N ASP A 20 2.36 9.54 -17.47
CA ASP A 20 2.76 8.28 -18.09
C ASP A 20 3.58 7.39 -17.15
N PHE A 21 4.47 7.98 -16.34
CA PHE A 21 5.25 7.20 -15.37
C PHE A 21 4.38 6.48 -14.34
N GLN A 22 3.28 7.12 -13.90
CA GLN A 22 2.35 6.52 -12.94
C GLN A 22 1.44 5.47 -13.61
N VAL A 23 1.06 5.68 -14.86
CA VAL A 23 0.30 4.70 -15.67
C VAL A 23 1.13 3.43 -15.88
N GLU A 24 2.41 3.58 -16.25
CA GLU A 24 3.33 2.46 -16.41
C GLU A 24 3.59 1.72 -15.09
N GLN A 25 3.67 2.43 -13.96
CA GLN A 25 3.76 1.79 -12.64
C GLN A 25 2.53 0.95 -12.30
N ALA A 26 1.31 1.44 -12.60
CA ALA A 26 0.10 0.67 -12.41
C ALA A 26 0.09 -0.59 -13.28
N ALA A 27 0.41 -0.45 -14.57
CA ALA A 27 0.49 -1.57 -15.50
C ALA A 27 1.52 -2.61 -15.04
N ALA A 28 2.69 -2.18 -14.55
CA ALA A 28 3.70 -3.08 -13.99
C ALA A 28 3.20 -3.83 -12.74
N ALA A 29 2.44 -3.15 -11.87
CA ALA A 29 1.85 -3.77 -10.69
C ALA A 29 0.79 -4.83 -11.06
N GLU A 30 -0.08 -4.53 -12.03
CA GLU A 30 -1.08 -5.47 -12.56
C GLU A 30 -0.44 -6.70 -13.21
N ASP A 31 0.59 -6.49 -14.02
CA ASP A 31 1.36 -7.55 -14.65
C ASP A 31 2.06 -8.45 -13.63
N ALA A 32 2.65 -7.87 -12.58
CA ALA A 32 3.26 -8.61 -11.49
C ALA A 32 2.21 -9.42 -10.70
N ALA A 33 1.07 -8.80 -10.37
CA ALA A 33 -0.02 -9.46 -9.66
C ALA A 33 -0.56 -10.67 -10.44
N ARG A 34 -0.73 -10.53 -11.76
CA ARG A 34 -1.15 -11.63 -12.64
C ARG A 34 -0.14 -12.78 -12.62
N LYS A 35 1.15 -12.50 -12.72
CA LYS A 35 2.23 -13.51 -12.68
C LYS A 35 2.31 -14.23 -11.34
N LEU A 36 2.05 -13.52 -10.25
CA LEU A 36 2.13 -14.05 -8.88
C LEU A 36 0.81 -14.65 -8.36
N GLY A 37 -0.27 -14.52 -9.13
CA GLY A 37 -1.60 -14.95 -8.70
C GLY A 37 -2.15 -14.13 -7.53
N VAL A 38 -1.80 -12.85 -7.42
CA VAL A 38 -2.27 -11.92 -6.38
C VAL A 38 -3.45 -11.10 -6.92
N ASP A 39 -4.34 -10.64 -6.06
CA ASP A 39 -5.36 -9.64 -6.39
C ASP A 39 -4.78 -8.25 -6.13
N VAL A 40 -4.87 -7.33 -7.10
CA VAL A 40 -4.38 -5.96 -6.96
C VAL A 40 -5.47 -4.95 -7.24
N GLU A 41 -5.51 -3.89 -6.45
CA GLU A 41 -6.39 -2.73 -6.64
C GLU A 41 -5.53 -1.47 -6.77
N ILE A 42 -5.66 -0.78 -7.91
CA ILE A 42 -4.94 0.46 -8.19
C ILE A 42 -5.81 1.64 -7.79
N LEU A 43 -5.23 2.58 -7.05
CA LEU A 43 -5.86 3.84 -6.66
C LEU A 43 -5.01 5.00 -7.16
N TYR A 44 -5.68 6.03 -7.65
CA TYR A 44 -5.06 7.32 -7.94
C TYR A 44 -5.62 8.37 -6.97
N ALA A 45 -4.72 9.16 -6.40
CA ALA A 45 -5.04 10.18 -5.42
C ALA A 45 -5.28 11.57 -6.03
N ASP A 46 -5.20 11.69 -7.36
CA ASP A 46 -5.35 12.95 -8.10
C ASP A 46 -4.47 14.09 -7.56
N SER A 47 -3.23 13.75 -7.19
CA SER A 47 -2.27 14.66 -6.55
C SER A 47 -2.76 15.33 -5.25
N ASP A 48 -3.77 14.75 -4.58
CA ASP A 48 -4.29 15.19 -3.30
C ASP A 48 -3.88 14.26 -2.15
N SER A 49 -3.03 14.77 -1.26
CA SER A 49 -2.51 14.03 -0.11
C SER A 49 -3.57 13.72 0.96
N ILE A 50 -4.61 14.55 1.08
CA ILE A 50 -5.74 14.33 1.98
C ILE A 50 -6.59 13.19 1.42
N GLN A 51 -6.92 13.24 0.13
CA GLN A 51 -7.64 12.17 -0.56
C GLN A 51 -6.88 10.85 -0.44
N GLN A 52 -5.58 10.83 -0.73
CA GLN A 52 -4.74 9.63 -0.61
C GLN A 52 -4.82 9.03 0.80
N SER A 53 -4.69 9.88 1.83
CA SER A 53 -4.78 9.48 3.23
C SER A 53 -6.13 8.84 3.55
N GLN A 54 -7.23 9.45 3.10
CA GLN A 54 -8.59 8.96 3.36
C GLN A 54 -8.87 7.64 2.64
N GLN A 55 -8.49 7.53 1.36
CA GLN A 55 -8.60 6.30 0.58
C GLN A 55 -7.88 5.15 1.28
N VAL A 56 -6.58 5.33 1.60
CA VAL A 56 -5.77 4.28 2.24
C VAL A 56 -6.30 3.93 3.64
N LEU A 57 -6.69 4.93 4.43
CA LEU A 57 -7.23 4.70 5.78
C LEU A 57 -8.54 3.90 5.75
N SER A 58 -9.35 4.01 4.69
CA SER A 58 -10.57 3.21 4.53
C SER A 58 -10.28 1.71 4.45
N PHE A 59 -9.20 1.31 3.77
CA PHE A 59 -8.75 -0.08 3.72
C PHE A 59 -8.23 -0.57 5.06
N VAL A 60 -7.45 0.26 5.76
CA VAL A 60 -6.92 -0.07 7.09
C VAL A 60 -8.04 -0.30 8.10
N LYS A 61 -9.09 0.54 8.04
CA LYS A 61 -10.26 0.46 8.94
C LYS A 61 -11.32 -0.54 8.48
N ALA A 62 -11.14 -1.20 7.34
CA ALA A 62 -12.07 -2.22 6.88
C ALA A 62 -12.17 -3.37 7.89
N LYS A 63 -13.25 -4.15 7.80
CA LYS A 63 -13.39 -5.38 8.59
C LYS A 63 -12.21 -6.32 8.32
N PRO A 64 -11.72 -7.10 9.30
CA PRO A 64 -10.52 -7.94 9.16
C PRO A 64 -10.50 -8.80 7.88
N GLU A 65 -11.62 -9.41 7.52
CA GLU A 65 -11.80 -10.24 6.32
C GLU A 65 -11.72 -9.46 4.99
N SER A 66 -11.90 -8.15 5.06
CA SER A 66 -11.88 -7.23 3.92
C SER A 66 -10.63 -6.37 3.88
N ARG A 67 -9.67 -6.52 4.81
CA ARG A 67 -8.40 -5.79 4.75
C ARG A 67 -7.49 -6.36 3.67
N PRO A 68 -6.68 -5.52 3.00
CA PRO A 68 -5.62 -6.02 2.16
C PRO A 68 -4.51 -6.65 3.00
N ASP A 69 -3.76 -7.55 2.40
CA ASP A 69 -2.53 -8.11 2.98
C ASP A 69 -1.37 -7.12 2.93
N GLY A 70 -1.39 -6.19 1.97
CA GLY A 70 -0.38 -5.14 1.85
C GLY A 70 -0.87 -3.90 1.13
N ILE A 71 -0.23 -2.78 1.44
CA ILE A 71 -0.41 -1.48 0.80
C ILE A 71 0.95 -1.05 0.27
N ILE A 72 0.99 -0.73 -1.03
CA ILE A 72 2.11 -0.10 -1.71
C ILE A 72 1.69 1.34 -2.03
N LEU A 73 2.54 2.30 -1.70
CA LEU A 73 2.20 3.72 -1.76
C LEU A 73 3.33 4.49 -2.42
N GLU A 74 3.02 5.23 -3.49
CA GLU A 74 3.82 6.40 -3.86
C GLU A 74 3.15 7.66 -3.27
N PRO A 75 3.79 8.33 -2.30
CA PRO A 75 3.13 9.38 -1.55
C PRO A 75 3.03 10.69 -2.35
N VAL A 76 1.84 11.28 -2.39
CA VAL A 76 1.62 12.63 -2.97
C VAL A 76 2.44 13.69 -2.23
N GLY A 77 2.57 13.56 -0.90
CA GLY A 77 3.07 14.61 -0.01
C GLY A 77 4.24 14.21 0.88
N GLY A 78 4.91 15.23 1.42
CA GLY A 78 6.22 15.11 2.08
C GLY A 78 6.36 14.15 3.27
N PRO A 79 5.38 14.02 4.18
CA PRO A 79 5.51 13.11 5.33
C PRO A 79 5.11 11.67 5.02
N ALA A 80 4.57 11.38 3.83
CA ALA A 80 4.17 10.03 3.40
C ALA A 80 3.28 9.28 4.41
N LEU A 81 2.23 9.95 4.90
CA LEU A 81 1.15 9.34 5.70
C LEU A 81 1.60 8.56 6.96
N PRO A 82 2.38 9.14 7.89
CA PRO A 82 3.00 8.41 9.00
C PRO A 82 1.98 7.81 9.98
N GLN A 83 0.85 8.49 10.20
CA GLN A 83 -0.22 7.97 11.07
C GLN A 83 -0.96 6.80 10.42
N VAL A 84 -1.17 6.85 9.10
CA VAL A 84 -1.83 5.77 8.35
C VAL A 84 -0.90 4.55 8.30
N ALA A 85 0.40 4.76 8.09
CA ALA A 85 1.39 3.68 8.12
C ALA A 85 1.39 2.95 9.48
N ARG A 86 1.38 3.69 10.59
CA ARG A 86 1.25 3.12 11.95
C ARG A 86 -0.03 2.30 12.12
N ALA A 87 -1.16 2.82 11.65
CA ALA A 87 -2.43 2.11 11.72
C ALA A 87 -2.42 0.83 10.87
N ALA A 88 -1.85 0.88 9.67
CA ALA A 88 -1.74 -0.29 8.78
C ALA A 88 -0.90 -1.41 9.41
N VAL A 89 0.31 -1.10 9.89
CA VAL A 89 1.19 -2.12 10.48
C VAL A 89 0.67 -2.67 11.82
N ALA A 90 -0.09 -1.87 12.58
CA ALA A 90 -0.77 -2.33 13.80
C ALA A 90 -1.85 -3.40 13.50
N GLU A 91 -2.48 -3.31 12.33
CA GLU A 91 -3.46 -4.29 11.84
C GLU A 91 -2.81 -5.42 11.02
N ASN A 92 -1.47 -5.56 11.08
CA ASN A 92 -0.66 -6.53 10.31
C ASN A 92 -0.76 -6.41 8.79
N ILE A 93 -1.06 -5.21 8.28
CA ILE A 93 -1.02 -4.93 6.85
C ILE A 93 0.42 -4.56 6.47
N ALA A 94 1.00 -5.25 5.49
CA ALA A 94 2.33 -4.91 4.98
C ALA A 94 2.33 -3.49 4.38
N TRP A 95 3.42 -2.74 4.55
CA TRP A 95 3.49 -1.35 4.11
C TRP A 95 4.75 -1.09 3.28
N VAL A 96 4.57 -0.61 2.06
CA VAL A 96 5.65 -0.30 1.12
C VAL A 96 5.52 1.14 0.68
N VAL A 97 6.61 1.91 0.73
CA VAL A 97 6.66 3.27 0.20
C VAL A 97 7.59 3.31 -1.00
N LEU A 98 7.10 3.82 -2.12
CA LEU A 98 7.86 3.97 -3.37
C LEU A 98 8.41 5.39 -3.51
N ASN A 99 9.55 5.49 -4.18
CA ASN A 99 10.15 6.75 -4.67
C ASN A 99 10.30 7.84 -3.59
N ARG A 100 10.44 7.44 -2.31
CA ARG A 100 10.48 8.37 -1.19
C ARG A 100 11.25 7.85 0.02
N ASP A 101 12.16 8.67 0.54
CA ASP A 101 12.73 8.49 1.86
C ASP A 101 11.78 8.97 2.96
N ILE A 102 11.57 8.14 3.98
CA ILE A 102 10.64 8.43 5.08
C ILE A 102 11.27 8.25 6.45
N GLY A 103 11.05 9.21 7.34
CA GLY A 103 11.70 9.27 8.65
C GLY A 103 11.19 8.27 9.68
N TYR A 104 10.01 7.69 9.48
CA TYR A 104 9.33 6.84 10.47
C TYR A 104 9.68 5.34 10.37
N VAL A 105 10.55 4.91 9.45
CA VAL A 105 10.89 3.50 9.21
C VAL A 105 11.43 2.81 10.46
N LYS A 106 12.40 3.45 11.13
CA LYS A 106 13.03 2.89 12.33
C LYS A 106 12.02 2.68 13.45
N GLU A 107 11.07 3.60 13.57
CA GLU A 107 9.98 3.48 14.55
C GLU A 107 9.13 2.24 14.28
N LEU A 108 8.70 2.05 13.03
CA LEU A 108 7.81 0.94 12.68
C LEU A 108 8.48 -0.42 12.84
N ARG A 109 9.71 -0.58 12.34
CA ARG A 109 10.48 -1.84 12.44
C ARG A 109 10.75 -2.26 13.88
N ASN A 110 10.87 -1.31 14.81
CA ASN A 110 11.10 -1.61 16.22
C ASN A 110 9.83 -2.00 16.98
N LYS A 111 8.66 -1.53 16.53
CA LYS A 111 7.38 -1.69 17.26
C LYS A 111 6.48 -2.79 16.70
N PHE A 112 6.63 -3.16 15.43
CA PHE A 112 5.71 -4.05 14.74
C PHE A 112 6.44 -5.15 13.96
N SER A 113 5.80 -6.31 13.81
CA SER A 113 6.31 -7.44 13.03
C SER A 113 5.82 -7.45 11.57
N ALA A 114 4.93 -6.54 11.20
CA ALA A 114 4.42 -6.44 9.84
C ALA A 114 5.58 -6.13 8.85
N PRO A 115 5.60 -6.77 7.67
CA PRO A 115 6.62 -6.47 6.66
C PRO A 115 6.59 -5.00 6.22
N PHE A 116 7.77 -4.41 6.07
CA PHE A 116 7.90 -3.01 5.70
C PHE A 116 9.08 -2.79 4.73
N PHE A 117 8.81 -2.14 3.60
CA PHE A 117 9.77 -1.92 2.51
C PHE A 117 9.81 -0.45 2.05
N LEU A 118 10.96 -0.03 1.52
CA LEU A 118 11.22 1.27 0.89
C LEU A 118 11.85 1.05 -0.48
#